data_AF-A0A060BX93-F1
#
_entry.id   AF-A0A060BX93-F1
#
_cell.length_a   1.000
_cell.length_b   1.000
_cell.length_c   1.000
_cell.angle_alpha   90.00
_cell.angle_beta   90.00
_cell.angle_gamma   90.00
#
_symmetry.space_group_name_H-M   'P 1'
#
loop_
_entity.id
_entity.type
_entity.pdbx_description
1 polymer ?
#
loop_
_entity_poly.entity_id
_entity_poly.type
_entity_poly.pdbx_seq_one_letter_code
_entity_poly.pdbx_strand_id
1 'polypeptide(L)' 'MNAKTRQFDLVVVSNRLPVDRVTDADGRQRWARSPGGLVTALEPVMERSSGAWVGWP' A
#
# COMPACT_ATOMS: atom_id res chain seq x y z
N MET A 1 -19.43 -19.58 -7.56
CA MET A 1 -18.63 -19.00 -6.45
C MET A 1 -18.95 -17.51 -6.40
N ASN A 2 -19.75 -17.05 -5.44
CA ASN A 2 -20.02 -15.62 -5.29
C ASN A 2 -18.86 -14.96 -4.56
N ALA A 3 -18.08 -14.15 -5.26
CA ALA A 3 -17.07 -13.31 -4.62
C ALA A 3 -17.80 -12.33 -3.69
N LYS A 4 -17.47 -12.33 -2.40
CA LYS A 4 -17.95 -11.29 -1.48
C LYS A 4 -17.27 -9.98 -1.87
N THR A 5 -18.05 -8.99 -2.28
CA THR A 5 -17.56 -7.63 -2.49
C THR A 5 -17.10 -7.07 -1.15
N ARG A 6 -15.79 -6.76 -1.03
CA ARG A 6 -15.28 -6.01 0.12
C ARG A 6 -15.54 -4.53 -0.12
N GLN A 7 -16.21 -3.89 0.83
CA GLN A 7 -16.36 -2.44 0.90
C GLN A 7 -15.30 -1.88 1.83
N PHE A 8 -14.82 -0.68 1.53
CA PHE A 8 -13.84 0.06 2.32
C PHE A 8 -14.37 1.46 2.58
N ASP A 9 -14.15 1.98 3.78
CA ASP A 9 -14.61 3.32 4.18
C ASP A 9 -13.75 4.43 3.56
N LEU A 10 -12.55 4.07 3.12
CA LEU A 10 -11.59 4.95 2.45
C LEU A 10 -10.86 4.18 1.35
N VAL A 11 -10.77 4.77 0.15
CA VAL A 11 -9.95 4.23 -0.94
C VAL A 11 -8.98 5.32 -1.40
N VAL A 12 -7.68 5.07 -1.25
CA VAL A 12 -6.61 5.93 -1.75
C VAL A 12 -6.11 5.35 -3.07
N VAL A 13 -6.08 6.18 -4.12
CA VAL A 13 -5.53 5.81 -5.43
C VAL A 13 -4.34 6.70 -5.73
N SER A 14 -3.20 6.10 -6.07
CA SER A 14 -2.03 6.87 -6.46
C SER A 14 -1.14 6.11 -7.44
N ASN A 15 -0.19 6.81 -8.05
CA ASN A 15 0.71 6.23 -9.04
C ASN A 15 1.60 5.10 -8.49
N ARG A 16 1.77 4.99 -7.16
CA ARG A 16 2.63 3.99 -6.51
C ARG A 16 2.00 3.44 -5.23
N LEU A 17 2.35 2.22 -4.88
CA LEU A 17 2.02 1.65 -3.57
C LEU A 17 2.82 2.34 -2.46
N PRO A 18 2.40 2.21 -1.18
CA PRO A 18 3.19 2.63 -0.03
C PRO A 18 4.35 1.67 0.28
N VAL A 19 4.52 0.63 -0.55
CA VAL A 19 5.61 -0.33 -0.49
C VAL A 19 6.21 -0.52 -1.88
N ASP A 20 7.51 -0.74 -1.93
CA ASP A 20 8.28 -1.07 -3.12
C ASP A 20 8.90 -2.47 -2.95
N ARG A 21 9.06 -3.19 -4.06
CA ARG A 21 9.81 -4.44 -4.07
C ARG A 21 11.30 -4.16 -4.18
N VAL A 22 12.07 -4.61 -3.20
CA VAL A 22 13.54 -4.43 -3.19
C VAL A 22 14.25 -5.78 -3.12
N THR A 23 15.38 -5.87 -3.81
CA THR A 23 16.25 -7.05 -3.77
C THR A 23 17.34 -6.81 -2.71
N ASP A 24 17.50 -7.73 -1.77
CA ASP A 24 18.58 -7.65 -0.78
C ASP A 24 19.92 -8.14 -1.36
N ALA A 25 20.99 -8.04 -0.55
CA ALA A 25 22.33 -8.42 -0.96
C ALA A 25 22.48 -9.92 -1.29
N ASP A 26 21.58 -10.77 -0.76
CA ASP A 26 21.55 -12.20 -1.01
C ASP A 26 20.66 -12.56 -2.23
N GLY A 27 20.13 -11.57 -2.94
CA GLY A 27 19.27 -11.74 -4.10
C GLY A 27 17.80 -12.05 -3.77
N ARG A 28 17.39 -12.00 -2.50
CA ARG A 28 16.01 -12.26 -2.10
C ARG A 28 15.13 -11.01 -2.26
N GLN A 29 13.90 -11.23 -2.71
CA GLN A 29 12.90 -10.17 -2.84
C GLN A 29 12.24 -9.89 -1.48
N ARG A 30 12.23 -8.64 -1.04
CA ARG A 30 11.49 -8.17 0.14
C ARG A 30 10.64 -6.95 -0.20
N TRP A 31 9.57 -6.75 0.56
CA TRP A 31 8.80 -5.51 0.51
C TRP A 31 9.40 -4.52 1.50
N ALA A 32 9.64 -3.30 1.05
CA ALA A 32 10.08 -2.19 1.90
C ALA A 32 9.12 -1.02 1.74
N ARG A 33 9.01 -0.17 2.77
CA ARG A 33 8.19 1.04 2.70
C ARG A 33 8.72 1.98 1.62
N SER A 34 7.85 2.46 0.74
CA SER A 34 8.22 3.45 -0.27
C SER A 34 8.47 4.82 0.39
N PRO A 35 9.57 5.51 0.05
CA PRO A 35 9.85 6.83 0.59
C PRO A 35 8.95 7.92 -0.03
N GLY A 36 8.58 8.93 0.77
CA GLY A 36 8.05 10.20 0.28
C GLY A 36 6.82 10.71 1.03
N GLY A 37 6.57 12.02 0.88
CA GLY A 37 5.61 12.76 1.69
C GLY A 37 4.18 12.24 1.63
N LEU A 38 3.73 11.67 0.49
CA LEU A 38 2.38 11.10 0.38
C LEU A 38 2.18 9.91 1.31
N VAL A 39 3.14 8.98 1.35
CA VAL A 39 3.07 7.77 2.19
C VAL A 39 3.18 8.15 3.66
N THR A 40 4.08 9.09 4.00
CA THR A 40 4.22 9.61 5.37
C THR A 40 2.97 10.33 5.85
N ALA A 41 2.33 11.13 5.00
CA ALA A 41 1.14 11.87 5.37
C ALA A 41 -0.09 10.97 5.56
N LEU A 42 -0.23 9.92 4.75
CA LEU A 42 -1.44 9.09 4.73
C LEU A 42 -1.34 7.83 5.59
N GLU A 43 -0.15 7.39 6.00
CA GLU A 43 0.02 6.22 6.89
C GLU A 43 -0.86 6.30 8.14
N PRO A 44 -0.87 7.41 8.91
CA PRO A 44 -1.73 7.49 10.10
C PRO A 44 -3.23 7.53 9.80
N VAL A 45 -3.63 7.88 8.58
CA VAL A 45 -5.05 7.87 8.15
C VAL A 45 -5.47 6.45 7.81
N MET A 46 -4.60 5.73 7.10
CA MET A 46 -4.83 4.33 6.74
C MET A 46 -4.88 3.43 7.98
N GLU A 47 -4.03 3.67 8.99
CA GLU A 47 -4.05 2.92 10.27
C GLU A 47 -5.37 3.06 11.03
N ARG A 48 -6.05 4.20 10.91
CA ARG A 48 -7.31 4.51 11.60
C ARG A 48 -8.56 4.12 10.83
N SER A 49 -8.40 3.70 9.57
CA SER A 49 -9.51 3.46 8.65
C SER A 49 -9.56 1.99 8.23
N SER A 50 -10.75 1.44 7.97
CA SER A 50 -10.87 0.22 7.16
C SER A 50 -10.66 0.56 5.68
N GLY A 51 -9.45 1.02 5.35
CA GLY A 51 -9.11 1.61 4.06
C GLY A 51 -8.37 0.65 3.11
N ALA A 52 -8.45 0.94 1.81
CA ALA A 52 -7.68 0.28 0.76
C ALA A 52 -6.78 1.27 0.01
N TRP A 53 -5.59 0.81 -0.37
CA TRP A 53 -4.69 1.56 -1.25
C TRP A 53 -4.54 0.83 -2.58
N VAL A 54 -4.76 1.56 -3.67
CA VAL A 54 -4.59 1.05 -5.04
C VAL A 54 -3.51 1.86 -5.74
N GLY A 55 -2.54 1.15 -6.31
CA GLY A 55 -1.43 1.76 -7.02
C GLY A 55 -0.56 0.69 -7.68
N TRP A 56 0.51 1.14 -8.31
CA TRP A 56 1.47 0.27 -8.98
C TRP A 56 2.61 -0.15 -8.04
N PRO A 57 3.03 -1.44 -8.04
CA PRO A 57 4.06 -1.99 -7.13
C PRO A 57 5.51 -1.78 -7.59
#